data_AF-A0A820MAR5-F1
#
_entry.id   AF-A0A820MAR5-F1
#
_cell.length_a   1.000
_cell.length_b   1.000
_cell.length_c   1.000
_cell.angle_alpha   90.00
_cell.angle_beta   90.00
_cell.angle_gamma   90.00
#
_symmetry.space_group_name_H-M   'P 1'
#
loop_
_entity.id
_entity.type
_entity.pdbx_description
1 polymer ?
#
loop_
_entity_poly.entity_id
_entity_poly.type
_entity_poly.pdbx_seq_one_letter_code
_entity_poly.pdbx_strand_id
1 'polypeptide(L)'
;TNQKIGTQPLALANTIYFAAENIDNLETIMPVIKHITHKHRALTIQPEHYPIVGKYLLLAIKQFLGEKSTEDILDAWATAYNIIANIFIDLEKKLYDELGPNEEDKGFVPLIIVKKEVIAHESIVALTLERPEHGKMFNFHVGQYLTIRIKKDGTFHNRHYSLTRPFNGKSYSIAIQIENMNEIKGIVSNEIINNYNICD
;
A
#
# COMPACT_ATOMS: atom_id res chain seq x y z
N THR A 1 -1.83 -15.19 -3.37
CA THR A 1 -1.63 -13.73 -3.21
C THR A 1 -2.68 -13.01 -4.04
N ASN A 2 -3.25 -11.91 -3.55
CA ASN A 2 -4.38 -11.21 -4.20
C ASN A 2 -4.13 -10.85 -5.68
N GLN A 3 -2.87 -10.64 -6.09
CA GLN A 3 -2.48 -10.46 -7.49
C GLN A 3 -2.80 -11.67 -8.40
N LYS A 4 -2.69 -12.90 -7.90
CA LYS A 4 -3.04 -14.13 -8.64
C LYS A 4 -4.55 -14.41 -8.67
N ILE A 5 -5.35 -13.72 -7.85
CA ILE A 5 -6.79 -13.99 -7.68
C ILE A 5 -7.63 -13.03 -8.55
N GLY A 6 -7.01 -12.15 -9.36
CA GLY A 6 -7.73 -11.29 -10.31
C GLY A 6 -8.60 -10.19 -9.69
N THR A 7 -8.59 -10.05 -8.35
CA THR A 7 -9.41 -9.06 -7.63
C THR A 7 -8.87 -7.64 -7.73
N GLN A 8 -7.57 -7.48 -8.00
CA GLN A 8 -6.91 -6.17 -8.01
C GLN A 8 -7.19 -5.34 -9.29
N PRO A 9 -7.18 -5.91 -10.51
CA PRO A 9 -7.58 -5.17 -11.72
C PRO A 9 -9.03 -4.71 -11.70
N LEU A 10 -9.95 -5.55 -11.20
CA LEU A 10 -11.37 -5.20 -11.07
C LEU A 10 -11.60 -4.08 -10.04
N ALA A 11 -10.88 -4.12 -8.91
CA ALA A 11 -10.94 -3.07 -7.91
C ALA A 11 -10.47 -1.71 -8.46
N LEU A 12 -9.41 -1.71 -9.29
CA LEU A 12 -8.94 -0.49 -9.96
C LEU A 12 -9.98 0.04 -10.94
N ALA A 13 -10.51 -0.81 -11.83
CA ALA A 13 -11.53 -0.40 -12.80
C ALA A 13 -12.79 0.16 -12.13
N ASN A 14 -13.29 -0.51 -11.08
CA ASN A 14 -14.45 -0.03 -10.32
C ASN A 14 -14.18 1.30 -9.60
N THR A 15 -12.96 1.53 -9.11
CA THR A 15 -12.60 2.79 -8.46
C THR A 15 -12.63 3.94 -9.47
N ILE A 16 -12.10 3.73 -10.67
CA ILE A 16 -12.09 4.77 -11.72
C ILE A 16 -13.50 5.00 -12.25
N TYR A 17 -14.29 3.95 -12.46
CA TYR A 17 -15.71 4.07 -12.84
C TYR A 17 -16.50 4.87 -11.79
N PHE A 18 -16.38 4.51 -10.51
CA PHE A 18 -17.08 5.18 -9.42
C PHE A 18 -16.66 6.64 -9.27
N ALA A 19 -15.36 6.93 -9.45
CA ALA A 19 -14.86 8.30 -9.44
C ALA A 19 -15.32 9.11 -10.67
N ALA A 20 -15.43 8.49 -11.84
CA ALA A 20 -15.97 9.14 -13.04
C ALA A 20 -17.47 9.44 -12.91
N GLU A 21 -18.25 8.51 -12.35
CA GLU A 21 -19.69 8.69 -12.08
C GLU A 21 -19.96 9.81 -11.05
N ASN A 22 -19.02 10.06 -10.14
CA ASN A 22 -19.14 11.07 -9.08
C ASN A 22 -18.21 12.27 -9.29
N ILE A 23 -17.72 12.52 -10.51
CA ILE A 23 -16.72 13.58 -10.76
C ILE A 23 -17.24 14.98 -10.44
N ASP A 24 -18.56 15.19 -10.53
CA ASP A 24 -19.23 16.45 -10.16
C ASP A 24 -19.48 16.56 -8.64
N ASN A 25 -19.28 15.48 -7.88
CA ASN A 25 -19.50 15.43 -6.43
C ASN A 25 -18.39 14.65 -5.72
N LEU A 26 -17.14 15.11 -5.89
CA LEU A 26 -15.95 14.48 -5.33
C LEU A 26 -15.98 14.37 -3.79
N GLU A 27 -16.80 15.17 -3.11
CA GLU A 27 -16.93 15.14 -1.66
C GLU A 27 -17.50 13.80 -1.16
N THR A 28 -18.43 13.18 -1.90
CA THR A 28 -19.06 11.91 -1.49
C THR A 28 -18.07 10.75 -1.51
N ILE A 29 -17.09 10.80 -2.41
CA ILE A 29 -16.07 9.76 -2.57
C ILE A 29 -14.80 10.02 -1.76
N MET A 30 -14.70 11.20 -1.14
CA MET A 30 -13.53 11.62 -0.36
C MET A 30 -13.09 10.63 0.72
N PRO A 31 -13.99 9.95 1.48
CA PRO A 31 -13.58 8.92 2.44
C PRO A 31 -12.85 7.74 1.77
N VAL A 32 -13.31 7.32 0.59
CA VAL A 32 -12.69 6.24 -0.19
C VAL A 32 -11.34 6.69 -0.73
N ILE A 33 -11.26 7.90 -1.29
CA ILE A 33 -10.00 8.49 -1.79
C ILE A 33 -8.97 8.51 -0.65
N LYS A 34 -9.31 9.08 0.51
CA LYS A 34 -8.39 9.13 1.67
C LYS A 34 -7.88 7.75 2.07
N HIS A 35 -8.75 6.74 2.08
CA HIS A 35 -8.35 5.37 2.39
C HIS A 35 -7.32 4.83 1.37
N ILE A 36 -7.52 5.08 0.08
CA ILE A 36 -6.60 4.68 -1.00
C ILE A 36 -5.29 5.48 -0.93
N THR A 37 -5.35 6.79 -0.70
CA THR A 37 -4.19 7.68 -0.52
C THR A 37 -3.25 7.15 0.57
N HIS A 38 -3.79 6.70 1.71
CA HIS A 38 -2.96 6.09 2.76
C HIS A 38 -2.26 4.82 2.29
N LYS A 39 -2.93 3.96 1.50
CA LYS A 39 -2.31 2.75 0.93
C LYS A 39 -1.24 3.08 -0.10
N HIS A 40 -1.47 4.08 -0.95
CA HIS A 40 -0.50 4.56 -1.93
C HIS A 40 0.77 5.09 -1.27
N ARG A 41 0.62 5.97 -0.27
CA ARG A 41 1.76 6.46 0.53
C ARG A 41 2.51 5.30 1.19
N ALA A 42 1.78 4.36 1.77
CA ALA A 42 2.37 3.18 2.40
C ALA A 42 3.07 2.21 1.42
N LEU A 43 2.86 2.37 0.12
CA LEU A 43 3.50 1.62 -0.97
C LEU A 43 4.50 2.47 -1.77
N THR A 44 4.81 3.68 -1.29
CA THR A 44 5.73 4.64 -1.91
C THR A 44 5.35 4.99 -3.35
N ILE A 45 4.06 5.18 -3.63
CA ILE A 45 3.59 5.69 -4.93
C ILE A 45 4.01 7.16 -5.09
N GLN A 46 4.46 7.51 -6.29
CA GLN A 46 4.99 8.82 -6.64
C GLN A 46 4.23 9.41 -7.84
N PRO A 47 4.25 10.75 -8.02
CA PRO A 47 3.57 11.42 -9.13
C PRO A 47 3.94 10.85 -10.51
N GLU A 48 5.20 10.50 -10.73
CA GLU A 48 5.71 9.90 -11.97
C GLU A 48 5.13 8.52 -12.31
N HIS A 49 4.51 7.83 -11.33
CA HIS A 49 3.84 6.56 -11.58
C HIS A 49 2.47 6.74 -12.27
N TYR A 50 1.80 7.88 -12.06
CA TYR A 50 0.45 8.12 -12.60
C TYR A 50 0.42 8.15 -14.14
N PRO A 51 1.32 8.87 -14.85
CA PRO A 51 1.33 8.83 -16.31
C PRO A 51 1.48 7.42 -16.89
N ILE A 52 2.23 6.54 -16.22
CA ILE A 52 2.41 5.15 -16.63
C ILE A 52 1.09 4.39 -16.53
N VAL A 53 0.42 4.49 -15.38
CA VAL A 53 -0.87 3.84 -15.15
C VAL A 53 -1.94 4.37 -16.11
N GLY A 54 -2.03 5.69 -16.29
CA GLY A 54 -2.97 6.32 -17.23
C GLY A 54 -2.79 5.84 -18.66
N LYS A 55 -1.54 5.75 -19.13
CA LYS A 55 -1.22 5.23 -20.47
C LYS A 55 -1.77 3.81 -20.67
N TYR A 56 -1.45 2.89 -19.75
CA TYR A 56 -1.86 1.49 -19.90
C TYR A 56 -3.36 1.28 -19.67
N LEU A 57 -3.99 2.10 -18.83
CA LEU A 57 -5.44 2.11 -18.66
C LEU A 57 -6.14 2.47 -19.98
N LEU A 58 -5.74 3.57 -20.63
CA LEU A 58 -6.34 4.01 -21.88
C LEU A 58 -6.13 3.01 -23.01
N LEU A 59 -4.94 2.38 -23.07
CA LEU A 59 -4.68 1.27 -24.01
C LEU A 59 -5.61 0.08 -23.76
N ALA A 60 -5.84 -0.28 -22.50
CA ALA A 60 -6.75 -1.37 -22.14
C ALA A 60 -8.22 -1.03 -22.49
N ILE A 61 -8.66 0.20 -22.22
CA ILE A 61 -10.00 0.68 -22.61
C ILE A 61 -10.17 0.64 -24.12
N LYS A 62 -9.19 1.15 -24.88
CA LYS A 62 -9.17 1.09 -26.35
C LYS A 62 -9.27 -0.35 -26.85
N GLN A 63 -8.47 -1.25 -26.30
CA GLN A 63 -8.48 -2.66 -26.68
C GLN A 63 -9.84 -3.32 -26.37
N PHE A 64 -10.46 -3.00 -25.23
CA PHE A 64 -11.73 -3.57 -24.80
C PHE A 64 -12.92 -3.06 -25.63
N LEU A 65 -12.96 -1.76 -25.90
CA LEU A 65 -14.05 -1.13 -26.67
C LEU A 65 -13.92 -1.38 -28.19
N GLY A 66 -12.72 -1.67 -28.69
CA GLY A 66 -12.48 -1.95 -30.11
C GLY A 66 -12.94 -0.78 -30.99
N GLU A 67 -13.79 -1.05 -31.98
CA GLU A 67 -14.31 -0.03 -32.90
C GLU A 67 -15.16 1.06 -32.20
N LYS A 68 -15.62 0.81 -30.96
CA LYS A 68 -16.39 1.79 -30.18
C LYS A 68 -15.53 2.81 -29.44
N SER A 69 -14.19 2.67 -29.43
CA SER A 69 -13.31 3.67 -28.81
C SER A 69 -13.08 4.85 -29.76
N THR A 70 -14.06 5.76 -29.85
CA THR A 70 -13.85 7.03 -30.56
C THR A 70 -12.79 7.88 -29.83
N GLU A 71 -12.20 8.83 -30.55
CA GLU A 71 -11.24 9.78 -29.98
C GLU A 71 -11.86 10.55 -28.81
N ASP A 72 -13.08 11.08 -28.99
CA ASP A 72 -13.84 11.75 -27.93
C ASP A 72 -14.01 10.90 -26.66
N ILE A 73 -14.26 9.59 -26.79
CA ILE A 73 -14.38 8.70 -25.64
C ILE A 73 -13.05 8.55 -24.92
N LEU A 74 -11.95 8.33 -25.66
CA LEU A 74 -10.62 8.16 -25.07
C LEU A 74 -10.13 9.44 -24.40
N ASP A 75 -10.41 10.60 -24.99
CA ASP A 75 -10.07 11.92 -24.44
C ASP A 75 -10.88 12.24 -23.17
N ALA A 76 -12.15 11.86 -23.14
CA ALA A 76 -12.97 11.98 -21.93
C ALA A 76 -12.40 11.11 -20.78
N TRP A 77 -12.02 9.86 -21.06
CA TRP A 77 -11.37 8.99 -20.08
C TRP A 77 -10.01 9.52 -19.63
N ALA A 78 -9.21 10.08 -20.55
CA ALA A 78 -7.92 10.67 -20.22
C ALA A 78 -8.08 11.89 -19.29
N THR A 79 -9.05 12.75 -19.59
CA THR A 79 -9.39 13.93 -18.78
C THR A 79 -9.85 13.52 -17.39
N ALA A 80 -10.78 12.57 -17.29
CA ALA A 80 -11.26 12.06 -16.00
C ALA A 80 -10.13 11.43 -15.18
N TYR A 81 -9.27 10.62 -15.81
CA TYR A 81 -8.11 10.03 -15.15
C TYR A 81 -7.18 11.11 -14.57
N ASN A 82 -6.84 12.14 -15.35
CA ASN A 82 -5.94 13.20 -14.91
C ASN A 82 -6.50 14.01 -13.73
N ILE A 83 -7.80 14.30 -13.73
CA ILE A 83 -8.47 14.97 -12.60
C ILE A 83 -8.31 14.14 -11.33
N ILE A 84 -8.63 12.84 -11.40
CA ILE A 84 -8.54 11.92 -10.26
C ILE A 84 -7.08 11.75 -9.81
N ALA A 85 -6.15 11.60 -10.76
CA ALA A 85 -4.72 11.45 -10.49
C ALA A 85 -4.16 12.66 -9.72
N ASN A 86 -4.51 13.88 -10.13
CA ASN A 86 -4.07 15.10 -9.46
C ASN A 86 -4.59 15.19 -8.02
N ILE A 87 -5.84 14.79 -7.77
CA ILE A 87 -6.39 14.72 -6.40
C ILE A 87 -5.57 13.77 -5.53
N PHE A 88 -5.23 12.59 -6.05
CA PHE A 88 -4.38 11.65 -5.31
C PHE A 88 -2.98 12.22 -5.06
N ILE A 89 -2.34 12.77 -6.08
CA ILE A 89 -1.00 13.38 -5.98
C ILE A 89 -0.98 14.46 -4.90
N ASP A 90 -1.98 15.35 -4.88
CA ASP A 90 -2.05 16.43 -3.90
C ASP A 90 -2.26 15.92 -2.46
N LEU A 91 -3.10 14.91 -2.28
CA LEU A 91 -3.34 14.30 -0.97
C LEU A 91 -2.14 13.48 -0.48
N GLU A 92 -1.50 12.73 -1.37
CA GLU A 92 -0.31 11.93 -1.07
C GLU A 92 0.87 12.82 -0.73
N LYS A 93 1.05 13.93 -1.46
CA LYS A 93 2.06 14.94 -1.15
C LYS A 93 1.93 15.43 0.29
N LYS A 94 0.71 15.74 0.76
CA LYS A 94 0.50 16.14 2.16
C LYS A 94 0.95 15.07 3.15
N LEU A 95 0.64 13.80 2.88
CA LEU A 95 1.07 12.69 3.73
C LEU A 95 2.59 12.47 3.72
N TYR A 96 3.27 12.73 2.61
CA TYR A 96 4.73 12.71 2.55
C TYR A 96 5.35 13.91 3.29
N ASP A 97 4.76 15.09 3.16
CA ASP A 97 5.20 16.32 3.83
C ASP A 97 5.09 16.18 5.37
N GLU A 98 4.11 15.43 5.88
CA GLU A 98 3.97 15.08 7.31
C GLU A 98 5.17 14.31 7.90
N LEU A 99 5.96 13.60 7.07
CA LEU A 99 7.14 12.87 7.51
C LEU A 99 8.34 13.79 7.78
N GLY A 100 8.23 15.06 7.35
CA GLY A 100 9.26 16.08 7.49
C GLY A 100 10.19 16.17 6.28
N PRO A 101 11.28 16.95 6.39
CA PRO A 101 12.14 17.29 5.26
C PRO A 101 13.14 16.19 4.89
N ASN A 102 13.33 15.17 5.73
CA ASN A 102 14.30 14.11 5.47
C ASN A 102 13.76 13.11 4.45
N GLU A 103 14.34 13.10 3.26
CA GLU A 103 13.93 12.19 2.17
C GLU A 103 14.12 10.71 2.53
N GLU A 104 15.09 10.39 3.39
CA GLU A 104 15.32 9.01 3.84
C GLU A 104 14.16 8.43 4.65
N ASP A 105 13.33 9.29 5.27
CA ASP A 105 12.16 8.89 6.04
C ASP A 105 10.89 8.75 5.18
N LYS A 106 10.92 9.21 3.92
CA LYS A 106 9.74 9.21 3.01
C LYS A 106 9.53 7.90 2.25
N GLY A 107 10.47 6.95 2.38
CA GLY A 107 10.44 5.67 1.69
C GLY A 107 10.28 4.46 2.60
N PHE A 108 10.74 3.32 2.10
CA PHE A 108 10.95 2.14 2.94
C PHE A 108 12.20 2.34 3.78
N VAL A 109 12.04 2.30 5.09
CA VAL A 109 13.10 2.44 6.07
C VAL A 109 13.48 1.08 6.65
N PRO A 110 14.77 0.83 6.96
CA PRO A 110 15.17 -0.37 7.68
C PRO A 110 14.59 -0.36 9.10
N LEU A 111 14.13 -1.52 9.54
CA LEU A 111 13.71 -1.81 10.90
C LEU A 111 14.42 -3.08 11.35
N ILE A 112 14.73 -3.16 12.64
CA ILE A 112 15.34 -4.32 13.28
C ILE A 112 14.31 -5.00 14.17
N ILE A 113 14.26 -6.32 14.13
CA ILE A 113 13.49 -7.11 15.08
C ILE A 113 14.20 -7.12 16.43
N VAL A 114 13.66 -6.41 17.42
CA VAL A 114 14.20 -6.41 18.79
C VAL A 114 13.54 -7.43 19.69
N LYS A 115 12.36 -7.94 19.31
CA LYS A 115 11.65 -9.00 20.03
C LYS A 115 10.78 -9.82 19.08
N LYS A 116 10.76 -11.14 19.28
CA LYS A 116 9.94 -12.11 18.53
C LYS A 116 9.32 -13.12 19.49
N GLU A 117 8.00 -13.18 19.55
CA GLU A 117 7.26 -13.98 20.54
C GLU A 117 6.10 -14.73 19.90
N VAL A 118 5.90 -15.99 20.27
CA VAL A 118 4.70 -16.75 19.91
C VAL A 118 3.60 -16.42 20.93
N ILE A 119 2.46 -15.88 20.48
CA ILE A 119 1.44 -15.31 21.38
C ILE A 119 0.06 -16.00 21.33
N ALA A 120 -0.19 -16.95 20.42
CA ALA A 120 -1.43 -17.73 20.39
C ALA A 120 -1.22 -19.09 19.71
N HIS A 121 -1.32 -20.19 20.50
CA HIS A 121 -1.28 -21.59 20.06
C HIS A 121 -0.41 -21.85 18.81
N GLU A 122 0.84 -21.36 18.84
CA GLU A 122 1.85 -21.52 17.79
C GLU A 122 1.51 -20.95 16.40
N SER A 123 0.38 -20.26 16.23
CA SER A 123 -0.09 -19.78 14.92
C SER A 123 0.09 -18.27 14.71
N ILE A 124 0.38 -17.51 15.76
CA ILE A 124 0.60 -16.06 15.70
C ILE A 124 1.92 -15.69 16.36
N VAL A 125 2.74 -14.95 15.63
CA VAL A 125 4.02 -14.41 16.07
C VAL A 125 3.93 -12.90 16.19
N ALA A 126 4.20 -12.36 17.37
CA ALA A 126 4.35 -10.93 17.61
C ALA A 126 5.80 -10.50 17.40
N LEU A 127 5.98 -9.39 16.68
CA LEU A 127 7.28 -8.74 16.48
C LEU A 127 7.27 -7.35 17.10
N THR A 128 8.36 -7.01 17.78
CA THR A 128 8.67 -5.63 18.16
C THR A 128 9.79 -5.11 17.28
N LEU A 129 9.57 -3.97 16.64
CA LEU A 129 10.43 -3.40 15.61
C LEU A 129 10.94 -2.02 16.05
N GLU A 130 12.22 -1.76 15.85
CA GLU A 130 12.86 -0.46 16.09
C GLU A 130 13.66 -0.02 14.85
N ARG A 131 13.98 1.27 14.73
CA ARG A 131 14.94 1.75 13.72
C ARG A 131 16.37 1.41 14.18
N PRO A 132 17.27 0.99 13.27
CA PRO A 132 18.70 0.95 13.55
C PRO A 132 19.20 2.29 14.11
N GLU A 133 20.19 2.23 15.00
CA GLU A 133 20.89 3.42 15.53
C GLU A 133 19.97 4.51 16.12
N HIS A 134 18.80 4.11 16.63
CA HIS A 134 17.78 5.03 17.16
C HIS A 134 17.26 6.05 16.13
N GLY A 135 17.18 5.64 14.85
CA GLY A 135 16.58 6.45 13.80
C GLY A 135 15.14 6.91 14.12
N LYS A 136 14.70 7.97 13.44
CA LYS A 136 13.39 8.61 13.70
C LYS A 136 12.25 7.59 13.58
N MET A 137 11.41 7.57 14.62
CA MET A 137 10.16 6.82 14.68
C MET A 137 8.99 7.80 14.72
N PHE A 138 7.88 7.44 14.08
CA PHE A 138 6.70 8.28 13.94
C PHE A 138 5.57 7.74 14.80
N ASN A 139 4.88 8.65 15.50
CA ASN A 139 3.68 8.27 16.23
C ASN A 139 2.55 7.88 15.27
N PHE A 140 1.57 7.12 15.76
CA PHE A 140 0.43 6.65 14.99
C PHE A 140 -0.83 6.59 15.86
N HIS A 141 -1.97 6.55 15.18
CA HIS A 141 -3.28 6.36 15.81
C HIS A 141 -3.68 4.88 15.78
N VAL A 142 -4.43 4.45 16.79
CA VAL A 142 -4.97 3.09 16.87
C VAL A 142 -5.78 2.77 15.61
N GLY A 143 -5.57 1.58 15.05
CA GLY A 143 -6.16 1.15 13.78
C GLY A 143 -5.28 1.40 12.55
N GLN A 144 -4.16 2.13 12.69
CA GLN A 144 -3.16 2.24 11.62
C GLN A 144 -2.29 0.97 11.50
N TYR A 145 -1.56 0.89 10.40
CA TYR A 145 -0.75 -0.27 10.01
C TYR A 145 0.63 0.16 9.52
N LEU A 146 1.57 -0.78 9.52
CA LEU A 146 2.85 -0.68 8.82
C LEU A 146 2.81 -1.51 7.54
N THR A 147 3.51 -1.05 6.50
CA THR A 147 3.85 -1.89 5.35
C THR A 147 5.24 -2.47 5.54
N ILE A 148 5.33 -3.78 5.68
CA ILE A 148 6.60 -4.49 5.69
C ILE A 148 6.92 -4.92 4.26
N ARG A 149 8.12 -4.53 3.79
CA ARG A 149 8.69 -4.95 2.51
C ARG A 149 9.82 -5.94 2.80
N ILE A 150 9.76 -7.08 2.13
CA ILE A 150 10.83 -8.07 2.10
C ILE A 150 11.25 -8.32 0.66
N LYS A 151 12.49 -8.75 0.46
CA LYS A 151 12.98 -9.24 -0.83
C LYS A 151 13.07 -10.76 -0.79
N LYS A 152 12.42 -11.44 -1.73
CA LYS A 152 12.47 -12.90 -1.89
C LYS A 152 12.52 -13.25 -3.37
N ASP A 153 13.39 -14.21 -3.73
CA ASP A 153 13.56 -14.69 -5.11
C ASP A 153 13.79 -13.55 -6.12
N GLY A 154 14.55 -12.52 -5.70
CA GLY A 154 14.83 -11.34 -6.52
C GLY A 154 13.69 -10.30 -6.60
N THR A 155 12.52 -10.58 -6.02
CA THR A 155 11.35 -9.70 -6.09
C THR A 155 10.98 -9.11 -4.73
N PHE A 156 10.45 -7.88 -4.73
CA PHE A 156 9.94 -7.26 -3.51
C PHE A 156 8.49 -7.65 -3.27
N HIS A 157 8.18 -7.95 -2.01
CA HIS A 157 6.83 -8.23 -1.55
C HIS A 157 6.47 -7.31 -0.40
N ASN A 158 5.34 -6.62 -0.52
CA ASN A 158 4.83 -5.68 0.48
C ASN A 158 3.57 -6.25 1.15
N ARG A 159 3.49 -6.19 2.48
CA ARG A 159 2.27 -6.53 3.23
C ARG A 159 2.00 -5.53 4.34
N HIS A 160 0.71 -5.26 4.57
CA HIS A 160 0.26 -4.40 5.65
C HIS A 160 0.02 -5.24 6.90
N TYR A 161 0.54 -4.80 8.04
CA TYR A 161 0.28 -5.38 9.36
C TYR A 161 -0.19 -4.28 10.30
N SER A 162 -1.34 -4.51 10.94
CA SER A 162 -1.88 -3.57 11.93
C SER A 162 -0.93 -3.44 13.12
N LEU A 163 -0.82 -2.21 13.63
CA LEU A 163 -0.07 -1.94 14.85
C LEU A 163 -0.89 -2.39 16.06
N THR A 164 -0.31 -3.25 16.89
CA THR A 164 -1.05 -3.97 17.95
C THR A 164 -0.90 -3.37 19.34
N ARG A 165 0.01 -2.42 19.52
CA ARG A 165 0.21 -1.67 20.77
C ARG A 165 0.29 -0.18 20.48
N PRO A 166 -0.07 0.71 21.42
CA PRO A 166 0.17 2.14 21.29
C PRO A 166 1.66 2.45 21.12
N PHE A 167 1.98 3.55 20.43
CA PHE A 167 3.35 4.00 20.30
C PHE A 167 3.92 4.39 21.67
N ASN A 168 5.08 3.84 22.02
CA ASN A 168 5.79 4.12 23.27
C ASN A 168 6.96 5.11 23.08
N GLY A 169 7.07 5.75 21.92
CA GLY A 169 8.18 6.64 21.58
C GLY A 169 9.38 5.95 20.93
N LYS A 170 9.46 4.60 20.95
CA LYS A 170 10.66 3.87 20.55
C LYS A 170 10.41 2.73 19.56
N SER A 171 9.31 2.00 19.70
CA SER A 171 9.09 0.76 18.96
C SER A 171 7.68 0.62 18.41
N TYR A 172 7.58 -0.22 17.37
CA TYR A 172 6.32 -0.68 16.82
C TYR A 172 6.07 -2.14 17.20
N SER A 173 4.81 -2.52 17.38
CA SER A 173 4.42 -3.92 17.59
C SER A 173 3.45 -4.35 16.51
N ILE A 174 3.73 -5.50 15.89
CA ILE A 174 2.85 -6.14 14.90
C ILE A 174 2.61 -7.60 15.29
N ALA A 175 1.50 -8.17 14.84
CA ALA A 175 1.22 -9.60 14.96
C ALA A 175 1.03 -10.21 13.58
N ILE A 176 1.72 -11.32 13.33
CA ILE A 176 1.73 -12.02 12.05
C ILE A 176 1.14 -13.41 12.27
N GLN A 177 0.06 -13.72 11.54
CA GLN A 177 -0.50 -15.06 11.51
C GLN A 177 0.27 -15.92 10.50
N ILE A 178 0.57 -17.16 10.89
CA ILE A 178 1.17 -18.16 10.02
C ILE A 178 0.12 -18.64 9.03
N GLU A 179 0.34 -18.37 7.74
CA GLU A 179 -0.55 -18.81 6.65
C GLU A 179 -0.08 -20.16 6.10
N ASN A 180 -0.30 -21.23 6.88
CA ASN A 180 0.04 -22.61 6.50
C ASN A 180 -1.16 -23.44 6.04
N MET A 181 -2.39 -22.96 6.24
CA MET A 181 -3.64 -23.71 6.00
C MET A 181 -4.20 -23.58 4.57
N ASN A 182 -3.61 -22.72 3.73
CA ASN A 182 -4.05 -22.51 2.34
C ASN A 182 -3.14 -23.26 1.36
N GLU A 183 -3.67 -23.72 0.22
CA GLU A 183 -2.88 -24.34 -0.87
C GLU A 183 -1.72 -23.45 -1.35
N ILE A 184 -1.88 -22.12 -1.21
CA ILE A 184 -0.82 -21.14 -1.42
C ILE A 184 -0.40 -20.59 -0.07
N LYS A 185 0.75 -21.04 0.43
CA LYS A 185 1.38 -20.51 1.65
C LYS A 185 1.66 -19.01 1.51
N GLY A 186 1.39 -18.23 2.55
CA GLY A 186 1.65 -16.79 2.57
C GLY A 186 3.15 -16.51 2.44
N ILE A 187 3.56 -15.87 1.34
CA ILE A 187 4.99 -15.66 1.05
C ILE A 187 5.66 -14.82 2.16
N VAL A 188 5.08 -13.65 2.49
CA VAL A 188 5.71 -12.69 3.42
C VAL A 188 5.62 -13.13 4.87
N SER A 189 4.47 -13.65 5.31
CA SER A 189 4.29 -14.12 6.69
C SER A 189 5.24 -15.28 7.00
N ASN A 190 5.31 -16.29 6.14
CA ASN A 190 6.21 -17.42 6.35
C ASN A 190 7.69 -17.02 6.21
N GLU A 191 8.02 -16.11 5.30
CA GLU A 191 9.41 -15.65 5.15
C GLU A 191 9.89 -14.93 6.41
N ILE A 192 9.11 -13.98 6.93
CA ILE A 192 9.46 -13.26 8.17
C ILE A 192 9.55 -14.23 9.36
N ILE A 193 8.58 -15.13 9.50
CA ILE A 193 8.53 -16.02 10.65
C ILE A 193 9.65 -17.06 10.64
N ASN A 194 10.01 -17.60 9.47
CA ASN A 194 10.98 -18.69 9.41
C ASN A 194 12.43 -18.19 9.24
N ASN A 195 12.64 -17.05 8.58
CA ASN A 195 13.98 -16.65 8.13
C ASN A 195 14.50 -15.34 8.74
N TYR A 196 13.66 -14.53 9.39
CA TYR A 196 14.10 -13.32 10.09
C TYR A 196 14.08 -13.55 11.60
N ASN A 197 15.21 -13.30 12.24
CA ASN A 197 15.48 -13.48 13.66
C ASN A 197 15.64 -12.12 14.36
N ILE A 198 15.82 -12.16 15.67
CA ILE A 198 16.16 -10.96 16.44
C ILE A 198 17.51 -10.44 15.89
N CYS A 199 17.59 -9.12 15.74
CA CYS A 199 18.69 -8.37 15.10
C CYS A 199 18.72 -8.36 13.56
N ASP A 200 17.82 -9.07 12.87
CA ASP A 200 17.60 -8.91 11.42
C ASP A 200 16.70 -7.71 11.10
#